data_AF-A0A9W5VBM8-F1
#
_entry.id   AF-A0A9W5VBM8-F1
#
_cell.length_a   1.000
_cell.length_b   1.000
_cell.length_c   1.000
_cell.angle_alpha   90.00
_cell.angle_beta   90.00
_cell.angle_gamma   90.00
#
_symmetry.space_group_name_H-M   'P 1'
#
loop_
_entity.id
_entity.type
_entity.pdbx_description
1 polymer ?
#
loop_
_entity_poly.entity_id
_entity_poly.type
_entity_poly.pdbx_seq_one_letter_code
_entity_poly.pdbx_strand_id
1 'polypeptide(L)'
;MIVKIVEIIDLINSSMTMPDMAKKLGVSKDTLRRRLNSVGYEYDNSKKKTLYVGEESEKNQIDNRLFSDLNKKDNRNELKVIRKKSAEIQNEEKHVVNEFRNESEKNQSKEKEVLNKVRKKSEKNQNDFTESEILALKDLLHIVKSDEAKLFLELASLPESKESKKSSIVISKEIHEQFEEFSKQFAGKRISKFSLIELALYEFMKKYS
;
A
#
# COMPACT_ATOMS: atom_id res chain seq x y z
N MET A 1 -31.52 -4.95 -11.91
CA MET A 1 -32.01 -5.56 -10.66
C MET A 1 -31.60 -4.64 -9.51
N ILE A 2 -32.57 -4.17 -8.73
CA ILE A 2 -32.32 -3.32 -7.56
C ILE A 2 -32.26 -4.29 -6.37
N VAL A 3 -31.10 -4.43 -5.74
CA VAL A 3 -30.88 -5.36 -4.62
C VAL A 3 -30.15 -4.63 -3.52
N LYS A 4 -30.67 -4.74 -2.29
CA LYS A 4 -30.04 -4.15 -1.10
C LYS A 4 -28.85 -4.99 -0.64
N ILE A 5 -27.91 -4.36 0.06
CA ILE A 5 -26.71 -5.06 0.56
C ILE A 5 -27.10 -6.17 1.56
N VAL A 6 -28.06 -5.91 2.45
CA VAL A 6 -28.53 -6.91 3.43
C VAL A 6 -29.04 -8.20 2.77
N GLU A 7 -29.82 -8.07 1.70
CA GLU A 7 -30.39 -9.21 0.97
C GLU A 7 -29.29 -10.07 0.33
N ILE A 8 -28.21 -9.44 -0.14
CA ILE A 8 -27.04 -10.13 -0.71
C ILE A 8 -26.34 -10.94 0.37
N ILE A 9 -26.13 -10.36 1.56
CA ILE A 9 -25.45 -11.01 2.68
C ILE A 9 -26.28 -12.17 3.22
N ASP A 10 -27.60 -11.98 3.37
CA ASP A 10 -28.51 -13.03 3.83
C ASP A 10 -28.54 -14.23 2.87
N LEU A 11 -28.57 -13.97 1.56
CA LEU A 11 -28.53 -15.04 0.55
C LEU A 11 -27.21 -15.80 0.56
N ILE A 12 -26.07 -15.09 0.69
CA ILE A 12 -24.73 -15.71 0.75
C ILE A 12 -24.55 -16.55 2.02
N ASN A 13 -25.13 -16.12 3.14
CA ASN A 13 -24.99 -16.80 4.42
C ASN A 13 -25.99 -17.94 4.64
N SER A 14 -27.07 -18.00 3.85
CA SER A 14 -28.14 -19.00 3.99
C SER A 14 -28.06 -20.13 2.97
N SER A 15 -27.94 -19.82 1.68
CA SER A 15 -28.24 -20.80 0.61
C SER A 15 -27.43 -20.67 -0.68
N MET A 16 -26.81 -19.51 -0.95
CA MET A 16 -26.07 -19.27 -2.19
C MET A 16 -24.57 -19.12 -1.93
N THR A 17 -23.75 -19.55 -2.90
CA THR A 17 -22.31 -19.26 -2.85
C THR A 17 -22.02 -17.86 -3.42
N MET A 18 -20.93 -17.25 -2.97
CA MET A 18 -20.46 -15.94 -3.48
C MET A 18 -20.32 -15.91 -5.02
N PRO A 19 -19.78 -16.94 -5.71
CA PRO A 19 -19.79 -17.01 -7.17
C PRO A 19 -21.19 -16.99 -7.81
N ASP A 20 -22.17 -17.70 -7.23
CA ASP A 20 -23.51 -17.80 -7.79
C ASP A 20 -24.27 -16.48 -7.61
N MET A 21 -24.09 -15.83 -6.46
CA MET A 21 -24.64 -14.50 -6.22
C MET A 21 -24.03 -13.47 -7.17
N ALA A 22 -22.72 -13.56 -7.44
CA ALA A 22 -22.05 -12.67 -8.39
C ALA A 22 -22.60 -12.85 -9.82
N LYS A 23 -22.81 -14.09 -10.27
CA LYS A 23 -23.45 -14.39 -11.56
C LYS A 23 -24.86 -13.80 -11.65
N LYS A 24 -25.67 -13.95 -10.61
CA LYS A 24 -27.03 -13.39 -10.53
C LYS A 24 -27.04 -11.86 -10.63
N LEU A 25 -26.02 -11.21 -10.07
CA LEU A 25 -25.83 -9.75 -10.11
C LEU A 25 -25.12 -9.26 -11.39
N GLY A 26 -24.70 -10.15 -12.29
CA GLY A 26 -23.98 -9.78 -13.52
C GLY A 26 -22.57 -9.21 -13.27
N VAL A 27 -21.93 -9.56 -12.15
CA VAL A 27 -20.58 -9.09 -11.79
C VAL A 27 -19.63 -10.25 -11.54
N SER A 28 -18.32 -9.99 -11.61
CA SER A 28 -17.33 -11.00 -11.21
C SER A 28 -17.37 -11.22 -9.70
N LYS A 29 -17.05 -12.46 -9.26
CA LYS A 29 -16.89 -12.83 -7.84
C LYS A 29 -16.02 -11.83 -7.08
N ASP A 30 -14.89 -11.44 -7.68
CA ASP A 30 -13.94 -10.49 -7.07
C ASP A 30 -14.52 -9.07 -6.98
N THR A 31 -15.37 -8.68 -7.92
CA THR A 31 -16.05 -7.38 -7.89
C THR A 31 -17.08 -7.34 -6.79
N LEU A 32 -17.88 -8.39 -6.63
CA LEU A 32 -18.84 -8.53 -5.53
C LEU A 32 -18.12 -8.46 -4.19
N ARG A 33 -17.08 -9.28 -3.99
CA ARG A 33 -16.27 -9.27 -2.77
C ARG A 33 -15.66 -7.90 -2.49
N ARG A 34 -15.02 -7.27 -3.47
CA ARG A 34 -14.40 -5.95 -3.27
C ARG A 34 -15.42 -4.88 -2.88
N ARG A 35 -16.62 -4.90 -3.47
CA ARG A 35 -17.69 -3.95 -3.15
C ARG A 35 -18.21 -4.15 -1.73
N LEU A 36 -18.43 -5.40 -1.31
CA LEU A 36 -18.84 -5.71 0.06
C LEU A 36 -17.76 -5.32 1.08
N ASN A 37 -16.50 -5.65 0.82
CA ASN A 37 -15.38 -5.23 1.67
C ASN A 37 -15.26 -3.70 1.78
N SER A 38 -15.62 -2.95 0.73
CA SER A 38 -15.57 -1.48 0.77
C SER A 38 -16.57 -0.85 1.74
N VAL A 39 -17.59 -1.59 2.12
CA VAL A 39 -18.61 -1.18 3.09
C VAL A 39 -18.55 -2.00 4.37
N GLY A 40 -17.38 -2.55 4.72
CA GLY A 40 -17.16 -3.21 6.01
C GLY A 40 -17.66 -4.65 6.12
N TYR A 41 -18.15 -5.26 5.03
CA TYR A 41 -18.51 -6.69 5.02
C TYR A 41 -17.30 -7.55 4.67
N GLU A 42 -16.88 -8.40 5.59
CA GLU A 42 -15.75 -9.31 5.42
C GLU A 42 -16.14 -10.76 5.68
N TYR A 43 -15.43 -11.69 5.02
CA TYR A 43 -15.65 -13.11 5.22
C TYR A 43 -14.88 -13.58 6.45
N ASP A 44 -15.62 -14.09 7.44
CA ASP A 44 -15.07 -14.72 8.64
C ASP A 44 -14.84 -16.21 8.37
N ASN A 45 -13.57 -16.62 8.33
CA ASN A 45 -13.18 -18.02 8.12
C ASN A 45 -13.62 -18.96 9.26
N SER A 46 -13.73 -18.43 10.48
CA SER A 46 -14.13 -19.20 11.66
C SER A 46 -15.62 -19.50 11.64
N LYS A 47 -16.44 -18.50 11.27
CA LYS A 47 -17.90 -18.63 11.19
C LYS A 47 -18.40 -19.07 9.81
N LYS A 48 -17.50 -19.16 8.83
CA LYS A 48 -17.77 -19.46 7.41
C LYS A 48 -18.85 -18.57 6.79
N LYS A 49 -18.96 -17.32 7.25
CA LYS A 49 -20.03 -16.37 6.89
C LYS A 49 -19.45 -15.00 6.62
N THR A 50 -20.14 -14.22 5.80
CA THR A 50 -19.82 -12.81 5.59
C THR A 50 -20.49 -11.99 6.70
N LEU A 51 -19.70 -11.26 7.46
CA LEU A 51 -20.13 -10.47 8.61
C LEU A 51 -19.68 -9.03 8.47
N TYR A 52 -20.45 -8.12 9.07
CA TYR A 52 -20.07 -6.72 9.15
C TYR A 52 -19.00 -6.52 10.23
N VAL A 53 -17.95 -5.77 9.90
CA VAL A 53 -16.85 -5.41 10.80
C VAL A 53 -16.90 -3.91 11.04
N GLY A 54 -17.54 -3.50 12.14
CA GLY A 54 -17.72 -2.10 12.53
C GLY A 54 -18.83 -1.94 13.58
N GLU A 55 -19.27 -0.70 13.82
CA GLU A 55 -20.37 -0.43 14.75
C GLU A 55 -21.74 -0.79 14.17
N GLU A 56 -22.66 -1.21 15.02
CA GLU A 56 -24.02 -1.61 14.62
C GLU A 56 -24.85 -0.43 14.06
N SER A 57 -24.54 0.79 14.50
CA SER A 57 -25.09 2.06 13.99
C SER A 57 -24.75 2.30 12.51
N GLU A 58 -23.54 1.93 12.09
CA GLU A 58 -23.04 2.06 10.72
C GLU A 58 -23.58 0.94 9.83
N LYS A 59 -23.66 -0.28 10.37
CA LYS A 59 -24.26 -1.44 9.70
C LYS A 59 -25.66 -1.13 9.17
N ASN A 60 -26.52 -0.53 9.99
CA ASN A 60 -27.90 -0.20 9.61
C ASN A 60 -28.00 0.81 8.46
N GLN A 61 -27.03 1.72 8.33
CA GLN A 61 -26.97 2.68 7.23
C GLN A 61 -26.49 2.04 5.93
N ILE A 62 -25.67 1.00 6.03
CA ILE A 62 -25.09 0.27 4.89
C ILE A 62 -26.06 -0.79 4.38
N ASP A 63 -26.74 -1.51 5.26
CA ASP A 63 -27.67 -2.60 4.94
C ASP A 63 -28.78 -2.17 3.98
N ASN A 64 -29.22 -0.92 4.10
CA ASN A 64 -30.27 -0.33 3.29
C ASN A 64 -29.80 0.25 1.95
N ARG A 65 -28.48 0.35 1.70
CA ARG A 65 -27.96 0.86 0.43
C ARG A 65 -28.12 -0.18 -0.68
N LEU A 66 -28.20 0.30 -1.92
CA LEU A 66 -28.22 -0.56 -3.09
C LEU A 66 -26.82 -0.98 -3.47
N PHE A 67 -26.69 -2.24 -3.89
CA PHE A 67 -25.41 -2.77 -4.35
C PHE A 67 -24.87 -2.06 -5.60
N SER A 68 -25.76 -1.53 -6.44
CA SER A 68 -25.42 -0.73 -7.62
C SER A 68 -24.61 0.52 -7.28
N ASP A 69 -24.81 1.06 -6.08
CA ASP A 69 -24.28 2.37 -5.68
C ASP A 69 -22.83 2.26 -5.18
N LEU A 70 -22.33 1.02 -5.04
CA LEU A 70 -20.95 0.71 -4.62
C LEU A 70 -19.91 0.86 -5.76
N ASN A 71 -20.17 1.72 -6.74
CA ASN A 71 -19.31 1.91 -7.91
C ASN A 71 -18.09 2.81 -7.63
N LYS A 72 -17.00 2.54 -8.35
CA LYS A 72 -15.61 2.84 -7.97
C LYS A 72 -15.15 4.30 -7.87
N LYS A 73 -15.93 5.30 -8.28
CA LYS A 73 -15.41 6.67 -8.43
C LYS A 73 -15.74 7.64 -7.31
N ASP A 74 -16.95 7.63 -6.73
CA ASP A 74 -17.35 8.73 -5.84
C ASP A 74 -17.17 8.48 -4.34
N ASN A 75 -17.15 7.22 -3.89
CA ASN A 75 -17.20 6.92 -2.45
C ASN A 75 -15.85 6.90 -1.72
N ARG A 76 -14.75 7.39 -2.31
CA ARG A 76 -13.45 7.46 -1.58
C ARG A 76 -13.41 8.60 -0.57
N ASN A 77 -14.22 9.64 -0.75
CA ASN A 77 -14.19 10.83 0.12
C ASN A 77 -15.19 10.75 1.28
N GLU A 78 -16.37 10.17 1.09
CA GLU A 78 -17.35 9.99 2.19
C GLU A 78 -16.88 8.97 3.24
N LEU A 79 -16.16 7.91 2.84
CA LEU A 79 -15.69 6.87 3.75
C LEU A 79 -14.44 7.24 4.59
N LYS A 80 -13.70 8.30 4.23
CA LYS A 80 -12.61 8.82 5.09
C LYS A 80 -13.13 9.54 6.33
N VAL A 81 -14.36 10.05 6.29
CA VAL A 81 -14.97 10.77 7.41
C VAL A 81 -15.49 9.81 8.48
N ILE A 82 -16.00 8.64 8.08
CA ILE A 82 -16.56 7.63 9.00
C ILE A 82 -15.45 6.92 9.78
N ARG A 83 -14.35 6.52 9.13
CA ARG A 83 -13.20 5.88 9.80
C ARG A 83 -12.38 6.78 10.73
N LYS A 84 -12.54 8.11 10.66
CA LYS A 84 -11.84 9.04 11.56
C LYS A 84 -12.56 9.23 12.90
N LYS A 85 -13.89 9.09 12.94
CA LYS A 85 -14.66 9.30 14.18
C LYS A 85 -14.50 8.17 15.21
N SER A 86 -14.21 6.95 14.78
CA SER A 86 -14.02 5.81 15.69
C SER A 86 -12.59 5.63 16.21
N ALA A 87 -11.62 6.43 15.71
CA ALA A 87 -10.23 6.39 16.16
C ALA A 87 -9.89 7.43 17.26
N GLU A 88 -10.79 8.36 17.56
CA GLU A 88 -10.59 9.39 18.61
C GLU A 88 -11.07 8.96 20.01
N ILE A 89 -11.69 7.78 20.14
CA ILE A 89 -12.16 7.26 21.44
C ILE A 89 -11.47 5.95 21.73
N GLN A 90 -10.21 6.02 22.18
CA GLN A 90 -9.47 5.04 22.98
C GLN A 90 -7.97 5.28 22.76
N ASN A 91 -7.35 6.11 23.58
CA ASN A 91 -5.94 6.00 24.00
C ASN A 91 -5.64 7.09 25.05
N GLU A 92 -6.37 7.06 26.16
CA GLU A 92 -5.82 7.46 27.46
C GLU A 92 -5.64 6.17 28.25
N GLU A 93 -4.51 6.07 28.98
CA GLU A 93 -4.07 4.96 29.83
C GLU A 93 -3.36 3.77 29.16
N LYS A 94 -2.04 3.88 29.00
CA LYS A 94 -1.09 3.26 29.95
C LYS A 94 0.35 3.68 29.70
N HIS A 95 0.92 4.28 30.73
CA HIS A 95 2.29 4.74 30.89
C HIS A 95 3.04 3.75 31.81
N VAL A 96 4.39 3.79 31.78
CA VAL A 96 5.37 3.24 32.78
C VAL A 96 5.89 1.81 32.50
N VAL A 97 7.19 1.45 32.41
CA VAL A 97 8.54 2.06 32.26
C VAL A 97 9.58 0.92 32.27
N ASN A 98 10.75 1.15 31.63
CA ASN A 98 12.14 0.66 31.91
C ASN A 98 12.85 0.17 30.63
N GLU A 99 13.69 0.99 29.97
CA GLU A 99 15.10 1.33 30.29
C GLU A 99 16.10 0.19 30.04
N PHE A 100 16.96 0.30 29.00
CA PHE A 100 18.36 0.77 29.14
C PHE A 100 19.21 0.69 27.85
N ARG A 101 20.08 1.71 27.73
CA ARG A 101 21.37 1.87 27.00
C ARG A 101 21.35 2.12 25.48
N ASN A 102 21.61 3.34 24.99
CA ASN A 102 22.81 4.21 25.02
C ASN A 102 24.09 3.60 24.43
N GLU A 103 24.35 3.94 23.17
CA GLU A 103 25.62 4.22 22.48
C GLU A 103 25.23 4.37 20.99
N SER A 104 25.48 5.44 20.23
CA SER A 104 26.71 6.20 20.12
C SER A 104 26.44 7.55 19.43
N GLU A 105 26.64 8.63 20.17
CA GLU A 105 26.96 9.95 19.63
C GLU A 105 28.35 9.89 18.98
N LYS A 106 28.41 9.98 17.66
CA LYS A 106 29.58 10.43 16.86
C LYS A 106 29.18 10.32 15.39
N ASN A 107 28.68 11.41 14.81
CA ASN A 107 28.73 11.72 13.36
C ASN A 107 27.94 12.99 12.96
N GLN A 108 27.38 13.77 13.91
CA GLN A 108 26.66 15.02 13.58
C GLN A 108 27.56 16.26 13.36
N SER A 109 28.88 16.12 13.34
CA SER A 109 29.82 17.25 13.19
C SER A 109 30.31 17.48 11.75
N LYS A 110 29.90 16.68 10.75
CA LYS A 110 30.28 16.90 9.34
C LYS A 110 29.16 17.47 8.45
N GLU A 111 27.89 17.40 8.85
CA GLU A 111 26.77 17.95 8.05
C GLU A 111 26.64 19.49 8.14
N LYS A 112 27.12 20.10 9.24
CA LYS A 112 27.03 21.56 9.43
C LYS A 112 27.99 22.37 8.53
N GLU A 113 29.09 21.78 8.06
CA GLU A 113 30.05 22.47 7.19
C GLU A 113 29.58 22.55 5.72
N VAL A 114 28.84 21.55 5.24
CA VAL A 114 28.32 21.55 3.87
C VAL A 114 27.19 22.57 3.70
N LEU A 115 26.36 22.75 4.73
CA LEU A 115 25.24 23.69 4.70
C LEU A 115 25.68 25.16 4.57
N ASN A 116 26.84 25.52 5.12
CA ASN A 116 27.35 26.88 5.09
C ASN A 116 28.04 27.27 3.78
N LYS A 117 28.46 26.29 2.96
CA LYS A 117 29.13 26.57 1.68
C LYS A 117 28.15 26.90 0.55
N VAL A 118 26.90 26.44 0.66
CA VAL A 118 25.84 26.69 -0.34
C VAL A 118 25.28 28.11 -0.24
N ARG A 119 25.39 28.77 0.91
CA ARG A 119 24.74 30.07 1.16
C ARG A 119 25.39 31.29 0.49
N LYS A 120 26.54 31.13 -0.18
CA LYS A 120 27.28 32.25 -0.81
C LYS A 120 27.32 32.24 -2.34
N LYS A 121 26.57 31.37 -3.02
CA LYS A 121 26.50 31.37 -4.49
C LYS A 121 25.09 31.07 -5.01
N SER A 122 24.24 32.09 -5.06
CA SER A 122 23.22 32.19 -6.12
C SER A 122 22.56 33.57 -6.05
N GLU A 123 23.22 34.56 -6.62
CA GLU A 123 22.50 35.64 -7.29
C GLU A 123 21.85 35.06 -8.56
N LYS A 124 20.56 35.37 -8.75
CA LYS A 124 19.70 35.02 -9.90
C LYS A 124 19.40 33.53 -10.11
N ASN A 125 18.29 33.07 -9.53
CA ASN A 125 17.30 32.23 -10.20
C ASN A 125 15.97 32.34 -9.43
N GLN A 126 14.96 32.93 -10.07
CA GLN A 126 13.60 33.06 -9.53
C GLN A 126 12.87 31.72 -9.60
N ASN A 127 13.15 30.80 -8.68
CA ASN A 127 12.29 29.65 -8.38
C ASN A 127 12.56 29.25 -6.93
N ASP A 128 12.24 30.15 -6.01
CA ASP A 128 12.25 29.84 -4.59
C ASP A 128 10.98 29.03 -4.29
N PHE A 129 11.14 27.76 -3.97
CA PHE A 129 10.06 26.92 -3.46
C PHE A 129 9.41 27.61 -2.26
N THR A 130 8.08 27.63 -2.23
CA THR A 130 7.31 28.06 -1.06
C THR A 130 7.62 27.19 0.15
N GLU A 131 7.45 27.71 1.35
CA GLU A 131 7.68 26.93 2.59
C GLU A 131 6.84 25.64 2.63
N SER A 132 5.62 25.68 2.08
CA SER A 132 4.76 24.50 1.94
C SER A 132 5.31 23.48 0.94
N GLU A 133 5.91 23.92 -0.16
CA GLU A 133 6.58 23.01 -1.10
C GLU A 133 7.86 22.41 -0.50
N ILE A 134 8.64 23.20 0.25
CA ILE A 134 9.82 22.71 0.96
C ILE A 134 9.41 21.66 2.01
N LEU A 135 8.31 21.88 2.73
CA LEU A 135 7.78 20.92 3.70
C LEU A 135 7.31 19.64 3.01
N ALA A 136 6.54 19.76 1.92
CA ALA A 136 6.09 18.60 1.15
C ALA A 136 7.25 17.78 0.58
N LEU A 137 8.33 18.44 0.12
CA LEU A 137 9.54 17.77 -0.35
C LEU A 137 10.25 17.01 0.78
N LYS A 138 10.32 17.58 1.98
CA LYS A 138 10.90 16.90 3.16
C LYS A 138 10.09 15.67 3.56
N ASP A 139 8.77 15.78 3.55
CA ASP A 139 7.87 14.67 3.85
C ASP A 139 7.99 13.55 2.80
N LEU A 140 8.07 13.92 1.52
CA LEU A 140 8.31 12.98 0.43
C LEU A 140 9.66 12.27 0.60
N LEU A 141 10.71 13.00 0.97
CA LEU A 141 12.04 12.44 1.23
C LEU A 141 12.01 11.42 2.37
N HIS A 142 11.20 11.66 3.41
CA HIS A 142 11.03 10.71 4.50
C HIS A 142 10.34 9.42 4.04
N ILE A 143 9.37 9.51 3.12
CA ILE A 143 8.68 8.34 2.53
C ILE A 143 9.64 7.55 1.61
N VAL A 144 10.41 8.25 0.77
CA VAL A 144 11.38 7.67 -0.16
C VAL A 144 12.59 7.05 0.58
N LYS A 145 12.87 7.43 1.83
CA LYS A 145 13.92 6.80 2.63
C LYS A 145 13.64 5.35 3.01
N SER A 146 12.40 4.89 2.94
CA SER A 146 12.10 3.46 3.14
C SER A 146 12.76 2.62 2.05
N ASP A 147 13.41 1.52 2.42
CA ASP A 147 14.14 0.67 1.45
C ASP A 147 13.22 0.08 0.38
N GLU A 148 11.95 -0.08 0.74
CA GLU A 148 10.90 -0.46 -0.19
C GLU A 148 10.60 0.61 -1.25
N ALA A 149 10.44 1.88 -0.86
CA ALA A 149 10.19 2.95 -1.83
C ALA A 149 11.37 3.15 -2.78
N LYS A 150 12.60 2.95 -2.29
CA LYS A 150 13.82 2.96 -3.12
C LYS A 150 13.77 1.86 -4.17
N LEU A 151 13.54 0.61 -3.75
CA LEU A 151 13.47 -0.53 -4.65
C LEU A 151 12.39 -0.34 -5.74
N PHE A 152 11.23 0.18 -5.36
CA PHE A 152 10.17 0.49 -6.31
C PHE A 152 10.57 1.54 -7.33
N LEU A 153 11.24 2.60 -6.89
CA LEU A 153 11.70 3.67 -7.76
C LEU A 153 12.78 3.14 -8.74
N GLU A 154 13.68 2.28 -8.26
CA GLU A 154 14.70 1.63 -9.08
C GLU A 154 14.08 0.72 -10.14
N LEU A 155 13.10 -0.12 -9.77
CA LEU A 155 12.36 -0.95 -10.72
C LEU A 155 11.61 -0.12 -11.77
N ALA A 156 11.04 1.02 -11.38
CA ALA A 156 10.37 1.93 -12.31
C ALA A 156 11.35 2.66 -13.25
N SER A 157 12.63 2.70 -12.92
CA SER A 157 13.69 3.30 -13.76
C SER A 157 14.21 2.36 -14.85
N LEU A 158 13.77 1.09 -14.84
CA LEU A 158 14.11 0.13 -15.89
C LEU A 158 13.52 0.57 -17.24
N PRO A 159 14.24 0.35 -18.35
CA PRO A 159 13.73 0.69 -19.68
C PRO A 159 12.46 -0.10 -19.97
N GLU A 160 11.44 0.56 -20.52
CA GLU A 160 10.20 -0.09 -20.94
C GLU A 160 10.49 -1.15 -22.01
N SER A 161 10.34 -2.42 -21.65
CA SER A 161 10.46 -3.52 -22.60
C SER A 161 9.15 -3.69 -23.37
N LYS A 162 9.09 -3.09 -24.57
CA LYS A 162 7.98 -3.33 -25.52
C LYS A 162 7.89 -4.79 -25.93
N GLU A 163 9.03 -5.49 -25.93
CA GLU A 163 9.17 -6.90 -26.28
C GLU A 163 10.00 -7.60 -25.21
N SER A 164 9.50 -8.73 -24.69
CA SER A 164 10.21 -9.54 -23.70
C SER A 164 10.74 -10.81 -24.35
N LYS A 165 12.00 -11.14 -24.08
CA LYS A 165 12.63 -12.39 -24.52
C LYS A 165 12.91 -13.27 -23.32
N LYS A 166 12.42 -14.50 -23.35
CA LYS A 166 12.72 -15.50 -22.31
C LYS A 166 14.17 -15.97 -22.47
N SER A 167 14.97 -15.83 -21.43
CA SER A 167 16.32 -16.39 -21.33
C SER A 167 16.39 -17.34 -20.14
N SER A 168 17.06 -18.49 -20.33
CA SER A 168 17.44 -19.36 -19.23
C SER A 168 18.86 -19.00 -18.82
N ILE A 169 19.06 -18.70 -17.54
CA ILE A 169 20.36 -18.31 -16.98
C ILE A 169 20.68 -19.29 -15.87
N VAL A 170 21.94 -19.73 -15.81
CA VAL A 170 22.46 -20.56 -14.73
C VAL A 170 23.05 -19.63 -13.68
N ILE A 171 22.51 -19.68 -12.47
CA ILE A 171 23.02 -18.96 -11.29
C ILE A 171 23.27 -19.97 -10.17
N SER A 172 24.11 -19.61 -9.19
CA SER A 172 24.35 -20.48 -8.04
C SER A 172 23.06 -20.67 -7.24
N LYS A 173 22.95 -21.84 -6.59
CA LYS A 173 21.80 -22.16 -5.74
C LYS A 173 21.62 -21.14 -4.62
N GLU A 174 22.72 -20.73 -4.00
CA GLU A 174 22.71 -19.75 -2.92
C GLU A 174 22.15 -18.39 -3.35
N ILE A 175 22.62 -17.86 -4.49
CA ILE A 175 22.10 -16.60 -5.06
C ILE A 175 20.61 -16.75 -5.38
N HIS A 176 20.22 -17.89 -5.98
CA HIS A 176 18.82 -18.16 -6.29
C HIS A 176 17.92 -18.10 -5.04
N GLU A 177 18.36 -18.73 -3.95
CA GLU A 177 17.63 -18.77 -2.68
C GLU A 177 17.55 -17.39 -2.02
N GLN A 178 18.64 -16.60 -2.07
CA GLN A 178 18.65 -15.22 -1.58
C GLN A 178 17.65 -14.33 -2.32
N PHE A 179 17.58 -14.41 -3.65
CA PHE A 179 16.60 -13.66 -4.43
C PHE A 179 15.15 -14.10 -4.14
N GLU A 180 14.92 -15.41 -3.98
CA GLU A 180 13.61 -15.93 -3.58
C GLU A 180 13.19 -15.37 -2.22
N GLU A 181 14.05 -15.49 -1.20
CA GLU A 181 13.77 -15.03 0.15
C GLU A 181 13.55 -13.52 0.23
N PHE A 182 14.39 -12.75 -0.46
CA PHE A 182 14.22 -11.30 -0.56
C PHE A 182 12.88 -10.93 -1.21
N SER A 183 12.49 -11.61 -2.30
CA SER A 183 11.23 -11.32 -3.00
C SER A 183 9.98 -11.58 -2.15
N LYS A 184 10.03 -12.52 -1.20
CA LYS A 184 8.89 -12.84 -0.30
C LYS A 184 8.50 -11.64 0.57
N GLN A 185 9.45 -10.80 0.95
CA GLN A 185 9.19 -9.58 1.74
C GLN A 185 8.28 -8.60 0.97
N PHE A 186 8.25 -8.69 -0.36
CA PHE A 186 7.49 -7.82 -1.26
C PHE A 186 6.37 -8.56 -2.00
N ALA A 187 5.99 -9.77 -1.57
CA ALA A 187 4.99 -10.59 -2.25
C ALA A 187 3.62 -9.90 -2.42
N GLY A 188 3.22 -9.05 -1.47
CA GLY A 188 1.98 -8.27 -1.54
C GLY A 188 2.00 -7.13 -2.57
N LYS A 189 3.13 -6.89 -3.23
CA LYS A 189 3.47 -5.65 -3.91
C LYS A 189 3.93 -5.83 -5.36
N ARG A 190 3.73 -7.04 -5.90
CA ARG A 190 4.01 -7.44 -7.30
C ARG A 190 5.48 -7.32 -7.72
N ILE A 191 6.41 -7.23 -6.76
CA ILE A 191 7.83 -7.37 -7.04
C ILE A 191 8.13 -8.87 -7.14
N SER A 192 8.52 -9.32 -8.33
CA SER A 192 8.84 -10.73 -8.58
C SER A 192 10.35 -10.97 -8.53
N LYS A 193 10.76 -12.21 -8.28
CA LYS A 193 12.16 -12.64 -8.42
C LYS A 193 12.75 -12.23 -9.78
N PHE A 194 11.97 -12.40 -10.86
CA PHE A 194 12.44 -12.08 -12.21
C PHE A 194 12.73 -10.58 -12.37
N SER A 195 11.90 -9.72 -11.80
CA SER A 195 12.09 -8.26 -11.81
C SER A 195 13.37 -7.85 -11.07
N LEU A 196 13.69 -8.53 -9.97
CA LEU A 196 14.91 -8.29 -9.20
C LEU A 196 16.16 -8.76 -9.96
N ILE A 197 16.08 -9.90 -10.64
CA ILE A 197 17.18 -10.39 -11.48
C ILE A 197 17.41 -9.44 -12.65
N GLU A 198 16.35 -8.97 -13.31
CA GLU A 198 16.44 -7.98 -14.38
C GLU A 198 17.08 -6.68 -13.89
N LEU A 199 16.67 -6.19 -12.71
CA LEU A 199 17.28 -5.02 -12.08
C LEU A 199 18.78 -5.23 -11.81
N ALA A 200 19.17 -6.36 -11.22
CA ALA A 200 20.56 -6.66 -10.92
C ALA A 200 21.42 -6.72 -12.20
N LEU A 201 20.90 -7.31 -13.27
CA LEU A 201 21.57 -7.33 -14.57
C LEU A 201 21.68 -5.92 -15.16
N TYR A 202 20.62 -5.11 -15.08
CA TYR A 202 20.63 -3.74 -15.57
C TYR A 202 21.63 -2.85 -14.82
N GLU A 203 21.67 -2.94 -13.49
CA GLU A 203 22.66 -2.22 -12.68
C GLU A 203 24.09 -2.63 -13.00
N PHE A 204 24.33 -3.94 -13.16
CA PHE A 204 25.62 -4.46 -13.57
C PHE A 204 26.05 -3.86 -14.92
N MET A 205 25.17 -3.87 -15.91
CA MET A 205 25.45 -3.28 -17.22
C MET A 205 25.72 -1.77 -17.12
N LYS A 206 24.91 -1.03 -16.35
CA LYS A 206 25.07 0.42 -16.15
C LYS A 206 26.39 0.78 -15.45
N LYS A 207 26.85 -0.05 -14.51
CA LYS A 207 28.08 0.18 -13.75
C LYS A 207 29.34 0.07 -14.61
N TYR A 208 29.30 -0.75 -15.66
CA TYR A 208 30.46 -1.07 -16.49
C TYR A 208 30.31 -0.64 -17.96
N SER A 209 29.28 0.16 -18.28
CA SER A 209 29.09 0.79 -19.58
C SER A 209 29.71 2.17 -19.60
#